data_AF-A0A1B6K606-F1
#
_entry.id   AF-A0A1B6K606-F1
#
_cell.length_a   1.000
_cell.length_b   1.000
_cell.length_c   1.000
_cell.angle_alpha   90.00
_cell.angle_beta   90.00
_cell.angle_gamma   90.00
#
_symmetry.space_group_name_H-M   'P 1'
#
loop_
_entity.id
_entity.type
_entity.pdbx_description
1 polymer ?
#
loop_
_entity_poly.entity_id
_entity_poly.type
_entity_poly.pdbx_seq_one_letter_code
_entity_poly.pdbx_strand_id
1 'polypeptide(L)'
;VMENLCPEKCRLKCSMRFTIDNRQSIFSSFYKLDVNAKNALLFNCLKMTPTKRKRKGADKHKAASFKYVITLEGKQTVVCKNAFASLFCVSKKKIDLVQKSIKDGNCAPNPDRRGQHNNRPNKTPSTVREYIKQHIEKFPAEESHYSRTSNIYKKYLSPLLSVSKMHKLYLEQCSEEDLD
;
A
#
# COMPACT_ATOMS: atom_id res chain seq x y z
N VAL A 1 24.30 -5.88 -6.45
CA VAL A 1 23.81 -5.10 -7.61
C VAL A 1 23.49 -3.67 -7.19
N MET A 2 24.51 -2.80 -7.11
CA MET A 2 24.37 -1.39 -6.68
C MET A 2 25.31 -0.46 -7.48
N GLU A 3 25.77 -0.87 -8.66
CA GLU A 3 26.86 -0.13 -9.33
C GLU A 3 26.39 1.19 -9.95
N ASN A 4 25.15 1.29 -10.44
CA ASN A 4 24.72 2.50 -11.14
C ASN A 4 23.27 2.91 -10.84
N LEU A 5 23.09 4.17 -10.44
CA LEU A 5 21.76 4.77 -10.23
C LEU A 5 20.99 4.95 -11.54
N CYS A 6 21.73 5.12 -12.65
CA CYS A 6 21.19 5.39 -13.97
C CYS A 6 22.19 4.92 -15.05
N PRO A 7 21.77 4.86 -16.34
CA PRO A 7 22.67 4.50 -17.43
C PRO A 7 23.93 5.38 -17.46
N GLU A 8 25.06 4.83 -17.89
CA GLU A 8 26.37 5.51 -17.89
C GLU A 8 26.35 6.85 -18.65
N LYS A 9 25.59 6.91 -19.76
CA LYS A 9 25.41 8.13 -20.57
C LYS A 9 24.45 9.16 -19.94
N CYS A 10 24.30 9.16 -18.61
CA CYS A 10 23.46 10.10 -17.90
C CYS A 10 24.08 11.50 -17.95
N ARG A 11 23.41 12.44 -18.64
CA ARG A 11 23.83 13.85 -18.74
C ARG A 11 24.05 14.55 -17.40
N LEU A 12 23.32 14.10 -16.36
CA LEU A 12 23.39 14.67 -15.01
C LEU A 12 24.43 13.96 -14.11
N LYS A 13 25.14 12.95 -14.63
CA LYS A 13 26.17 12.17 -13.92
C LYS A 13 25.72 11.72 -12.52
N CYS A 14 24.46 11.27 -12.39
CA CYS A 14 23.85 11.05 -11.08
C CYS A 14 24.59 10.01 -10.24
N SER A 15 25.12 8.92 -10.83
CA SER A 15 25.88 7.91 -10.10
C SER A 15 27.10 8.49 -9.37
N MET A 16 27.75 9.52 -9.92
CA MET A 16 28.93 10.16 -9.32
C MET A 16 28.59 11.18 -8.23
N ARG A 17 27.33 11.64 -8.16
CA ARG A 17 26.90 12.68 -7.21
C ARG A 17 26.49 12.12 -5.85
N PHE A 18 26.27 10.81 -5.75
CA PHE A 18 25.83 10.16 -4.53
C PHE A 18 26.75 8.98 -4.21
N THR A 19 27.46 9.11 -3.08
CA THR A 19 28.23 8.02 -2.47
C THR A 19 27.31 6.88 -2.04
N ILE A 20 27.89 5.73 -1.73
CA ILE A 20 27.13 4.56 -1.26
C ILE A 20 26.41 4.91 0.06
N ASP A 21 27.08 5.61 0.97
CA ASP A 21 26.49 6.05 2.25
C ASP A 21 25.32 7.01 2.04
N ASN A 22 25.44 7.95 1.10
CA ASN A 22 24.35 8.87 0.75
C ASN A 22 23.13 8.09 0.26
N ARG A 23 23.34 7.10 -0.63
CA ARG A 23 22.27 6.25 -1.16
C ARG A 23 21.59 5.46 -0.04
N GLN A 24 22.38 4.87 0.85
CA GLN A 24 21.89 4.09 1.97
C GLN A 24 21.11 4.96 2.98
N SER A 25 21.60 6.17 3.25
CA SER A 25 20.93 7.14 4.13
C SER A 25 19.59 7.60 3.56
N ILE A 26 19.55 7.94 2.26
CA ILE A 26 18.30 8.31 1.56
C ILE A 26 17.29 7.17 1.61
N PHE A 27 17.73 5.95 1.27
CA PHE A 27 16.88 4.76 1.31
C PHE A 27 16.34 4.51 2.72
N SER A 28 17.23 4.47 3.72
CA SER A 28 16.86 4.16 5.10
C SER A 28 15.89 5.20 5.66
N SER A 29 16.14 6.48 5.40
CA SER A 29 15.25 7.57 5.83
C SER A 29 13.89 7.50 5.15
N PHE A 30 13.85 7.20 3.85
CA PHE A 30 12.60 7.06 3.11
C PHE A 30 11.76 5.87 3.58
N TYR A 31 12.39 4.72 3.87
CA TYR A 31 11.64 3.52 4.24
C TYR A 31 11.17 3.48 5.69
N LYS A 32 11.72 4.32 6.57
CA LYS A 32 11.21 4.59 7.92
C LYS A 32 9.85 5.31 7.93
N LEU A 33 9.50 6.01 6.86
CA LEU A 33 8.24 6.76 6.76
C LEU A 33 7.04 5.82 6.57
N ASP A 34 5.84 6.29 6.91
CA ASP A 34 4.60 5.65 6.52
C ASP A 34 4.27 5.92 5.04
N VAL A 35 3.22 5.29 4.52
CA VAL A 35 2.88 5.37 3.08
C VAL A 35 2.51 6.79 2.67
N ASN A 36 1.79 7.55 3.50
CA ASN A 36 1.39 8.90 3.18
C ASN A 36 2.60 9.84 3.21
N ALA A 37 3.47 9.75 4.22
CA ALA A 37 4.70 10.52 4.26
C ALA A 37 5.65 10.19 3.09
N LYS A 38 5.76 8.92 2.68
CA LYS A 38 6.50 8.55 1.45
C LYS A 38 5.94 9.26 0.23
N ASN A 39 4.61 9.25 0.06
CA ASN A 39 3.97 9.93 -1.08
C ASN A 39 4.20 11.45 -1.05
N ALA A 40 4.12 12.05 0.13
CA ALA A 40 4.36 13.48 0.33
C ALA A 40 5.80 13.88 -0.01
N LEU A 41 6.76 13.07 0.43
CA LEU A 41 8.17 13.30 0.09
C LEU A 41 8.39 13.24 -1.42
N LEU A 42 7.92 12.17 -2.08
CA LEU A 42 8.05 12.03 -3.53
C LEU A 42 7.39 13.21 -4.27
N PHE A 43 6.20 13.61 -3.84
CA PHE A 43 5.47 14.75 -4.40
C PHE A 43 6.28 16.04 -4.29
N ASN A 44 6.84 16.34 -3.12
CA ASN A 44 7.63 17.54 -2.88
C ASN A 44 8.93 17.59 -3.70
N CYS A 45 9.53 16.44 -3.96
CA CYS A 45 10.72 16.27 -4.78
C CYS A 45 10.50 16.50 -6.28
N LEU A 46 9.25 16.48 -6.76
CA LEU A 46 8.93 16.69 -8.17
C LEU A 46 8.57 18.16 -8.43
N LYS A 47 9.31 18.82 -9.34
CA LYS A 47 9.04 20.19 -9.76
C LYS A 47 8.57 20.21 -11.22
N MET A 48 7.32 20.58 -11.43
CA MET A 48 6.75 20.74 -12.77
C MET A 48 7.21 22.08 -13.38
N THR A 49 7.53 22.09 -14.67
CA THR A 49 7.82 23.30 -15.44
C THR A 49 7.05 23.26 -16.75
N PRO A 50 6.27 24.30 -17.10
CA PRO A 50 5.55 24.33 -18.37
C PRO A 50 6.52 24.38 -19.55
N THR A 51 6.12 23.78 -20.67
CA THR A 51 6.93 23.81 -21.88
C THR A 51 6.98 25.22 -22.47
N LYS A 52 8.17 25.84 -22.48
CA LYS A 52 8.39 27.25 -22.90
C LYS A 52 8.17 27.51 -24.40
N ARG A 53 8.36 26.50 -25.26
CA ARG A 53 8.22 26.63 -26.72
C ARG A 53 7.45 25.42 -27.26
N LYS A 54 6.33 25.66 -27.93
CA LYS A 54 5.64 24.67 -28.76
C LYS A 54 5.83 25.04 -30.22
N ARG A 55 6.22 24.08 -31.06
CA ARG A 55 6.21 24.26 -32.51
C ARG A 55 4.75 24.24 -32.99
N LYS A 56 4.42 25.04 -34.01
CA LYS A 56 3.07 25.09 -34.60
C LYS A 56 2.74 23.71 -35.21
N GLY A 57 1.56 23.16 -34.93
CA GLY A 57 1.13 21.83 -35.39
C GLY A 57 1.67 20.64 -34.58
N ALA A 58 2.26 20.88 -33.42
CA ALA A 58 2.99 19.87 -32.66
C ALA A 58 2.21 19.43 -31.40
N ASP A 59 1.00 18.89 -31.60
CA ASP A 59 0.08 18.50 -30.51
C ASP A 59 0.52 17.27 -29.72
N LYS A 60 1.37 16.42 -30.30
CA LYS A 60 1.89 15.19 -29.65
C LYS A 60 3.00 15.44 -28.62
N HIS A 61 3.46 16.68 -28.42
CA HIS A 61 4.53 16.96 -27.47
C HIS A 61 4.04 17.12 -26.03
N LYS A 62 4.95 16.83 -25.10
CA LYS A 62 4.69 16.97 -23.66
C LYS A 62 4.33 18.42 -23.32
N ALA A 63 3.16 18.62 -22.71
CA ALA A 63 2.70 19.92 -22.23
C ALA A 63 3.55 20.48 -21.08
N ALA A 64 4.15 19.60 -20.28
CA ALA A 64 5.00 19.96 -19.16
C ALA A 64 6.19 19.00 -19.02
N SER A 65 7.27 19.53 -18.44
CA SER A 65 8.46 18.78 -18.05
C SER A 65 8.56 18.70 -16.52
N PHE A 66 9.30 17.71 -16.01
CA PHE A 66 9.52 17.53 -14.57
C PHE A 66 11.02 17.51 -14.26
N LYS A 67 11.39 18.22 -13.20
CA LYS A 67 12.68 18.07 -12.53
C LYS A 67 12.51 17.23 -11.28
N TYR A 68 13.46 16.33 -11.03
CA TYR A 68 13.49 15.47 -9.85
C TYR A 68 14.58 15.99 -8.93
N VAL A 69 14.22 16.41 -7.73
CA VAL A 69 15.11 17.04 -6.78
C VAL A 69 15.28 16.13 -5.57
N ILE A 70 16.52 15.86 -5.20
CA ILE A 70 16.88 15.16 -3.97
C ILE A 70 17.47 16.18 -3.01
N THR A 71 16.94 16.25 -1.80
CA THR A 71 17.50 17.07 -0.73
C THR A 71 18.31 16.15 0.18
N LEU A 72 19.61 16.43 0.30
CA LEU A 72 20.52 15.74 1.20
C LEU A 72 21.33 16.80 1.95
N GLU A 73 21.32 16.76 3.29
CA GLU A 73 22.06 17.71 4.15
C GLU A 73 21.81 19.18 3.77
N GLY A 74 20.54 19.53 3.51
CA GLY A 74 20.13 20.88 3.11
C GLY A 74 20.44 21.24 1.64
N LYS A 75 21.20 20.42 0.91
CA LYS A 75 21.54 20.67 -0.50
C LYS A 75 20.55 19.99 -1.43
N GLN A 76 19.96 20.78 -2.33
CA GLN A 76 19.07 20.28 -3.38
C GLN A 76 19.86 19.93 -4.65
N THR A 77 19.79 18.67 -5.06
CA THR A 77 20.45 18.15 -6.26
C THR A 77 19.42 17.66 -7.27
N VAL A 78 19.49 18.17 -8.50
CA VAL A 78 18.66 17.67 -9.61
C VAL A 78 19.23 16.37 -10.16
N VAL A 79 18.36 15.36 -10.29
CA VAL A 79 18.69 14.02 -10.79
C VAL A 79 17.80 13.63 -11.97
N CYS A 80 18.22 12.61 -12.72
CA CYS A 80 17.38 12.02 -13.75
C CYS A 80 16.31 11.10 -13.13
N LYS A 81 15.25 10.80 -13.89
CA LYS A 81 14.16 9.91 -13.44
C LYS A 81 14.65 8.52 -13.00
N ASN A 82 15.65 7.97 -13.69
CA ASN A 82 16.22 6.66 -13.36
C ASN A 82 16.91 6.70 -11.99
N ALA A 83 17.78 7.68 -11.77
CA ALA A 83 18.47 7.84 -10.50
C ALA A 83 17.48 8.12 -9.35
N PHE A 84 16.44 8.91 -9.59
CA PHE A 84 15.37 9.13 -8.62
C PHE A 84 14.66 7.83 -8.21
N ALA A 85 14.30 7.00 -9.20
CA ALA A 85 13.70 5.69 -8.99
C ALA A 85 14.62 4.78 -8.18
N SER A 86 15.90 4.73 -8.53
CA SER A 86 16.91 3.90 -7.86
C SER A 86 17.21 4.36 -6.44
N LEU A 87 17.32 5.69 -6.19
CA LEU A 87 17.61 6.25 -4.86
C LEU A 87 16.51 5.96 -3.85
N PHE A 88 15.24 6.04 -4.28
CA PHE A 88 14.10 5.73 -3.43
C PHE A 88 13.61 4.28 -3.54
N CYS A 89 14.26 3.45 -4.36
CA CYS A 89 13.81 2.09 -4.68
C CYS A 89 12.33 2.00 -5.09
N VAL A 90 11.85 2.97 -5.86
CA VAL A 90 10.46 3.03 -6.35
C VAL A 90 10.39 2.75 -7.84
N SER A 91 9.29 2.15 -8.29
CA SER A 91 9.06 1.94 -9.71
C SER A 91 8.87 3.27 -10.44
N LYS A 92 9.27 3.33 -11.72
CA LYS A 92 9.01 4.49 -12.59
C LYS A 92 7.52 4.81 -12.68
N LYS A 93 6.66 3.78 -12.64
CA LYS A 93 5.20 3.90 -12.61
C LYS A 93 4.71 4.69 -11.39
N LYS A 94 5.30 4.49 -10.21
CA LYS A 94 4.98 5.28 -9.01
C LYS A 94 5.28 6.77 -9.24
N ILE A 95 6.42 7.08 -9.84
CA ILE A 95 6.80 8.46 -10.20
C ILE A 95 5.79 9.05 -11.19
N ASP A 96 5.38 8.29 -12.21
CA ASP A 96 4.39 8.74 -13.20
C ASP A 96 3.02 9.06 -12.59
N LEU A 97 2.59 8.29 -11.58
CA LEU A 97 1.36 8.58 -10.84
C LEU A 97 1.45 9.91 -10.06
N VAL A 98 2.60 10.17 -9.42
CA VAL A 98 2.83 11.44 -8.73
C VAL A 98 2.85 12.60 -9.73
N GLN A 99 3.49 12.42 -10.90
CA GLN A 99 3.45 13.41 -11.98
C GLN A 99 2.04 13.70 -12.47
N LYS A 100 1.21 12.65 -12.63
CA LYS A 100 -0.18 12.81 -13.02
C LYS A 100 -0.93 13.63 -11.98
N SER A 101 -0.81 13.29 -10.71
CA SER A 101 -1.41 14.06 -9.60
C SER A 101 -1.03 15.54 -9.63
N ILE A 102 0.24 15.86 -9.90
CA ILE A 102 0.70 17.25 -10.02
C ILE A 102 0.10 17.94 -11.26
N LYS A 103 0.01 17.24 -12.40
CA LYS A 103 -0.60 17.78 -13.62
C LYS A 103 -2.10 18.03 -13.46
N ASP A 104 -2.77 17.19 -12.68
CA ASP A 104 -4.19 17.33 -12.36
C ASP A 104 -4.47 18.52 -11.43
N GLY A 105 -3.43 19.23 -10.97
CA GLY A 105 -3.54 20.45 -10.17
C GLY A 105 -3.60 20.22 -8.67
N ASN A 106 -3.36 19.00 -8.19
CA ASN A 106 -3.35 18.72 -6.75
C ASN A 106 -2.19 19.45 -6.07
N CYS A 107 -2.43 20.05 -4.90
CA CYS A 107 -1.40 20.70 -4.09
C CYS A 107 -0.61 19.72 -3.19
N ALA A 108 -1.12 18.51 -3.02
CA ALA A 108 -0.58 17.45 -2.19
C ALA A 108 -0.90 16.08 -2.81
N PRO A 109 -0.20 14.99 -2.45
CA PRO A 109 -0.59 13.66 -2.87
C PRO A 109 -1.93 13.27 -2.24
N ASN A 110 -2.72 12.48 -2.96
CA ASN A 110 -3.92 11.88 -2.40
C ASN A 110 -3.57 10.96 -1.21
N PRO A 111 -4.37 10.99 -0.13
CA PRO A 111 -4.18 10.09 1.00
C PRO A 111 -4.38 8.64 0.58
N ASP A 112 -3.71 7.74 1.27
CA ASP A 112 -3.94 6.30 1.12
C ASP A 112 -5.35 5.94 1.59
N ARG A 113 -6.13 5.32 0.70
CA ARG A 113 -7.53 4.90 0.94
C ARG A 113 -7.70 3.39 0.93
N ARG A 114 -6.61 2.63 1.06
CA ARG A 114 -6.69 1.16 1.15
C ARG A 114 -7.58 0.75 2.33
N GLY A 115 -8.48 -0.19 2.10
CA GLY A 115 -9.42 -0.68 3.11
C GLY A 115 -10.53 0.30 3.52
N GLN A 116 -10.63 1.48 2.90
CA GLN A 116 -11.63 2.51 3.23
C GLN A 116 -12.80 2.58 2.23
N HIS A 117 -13.00 1.54 1.41
CA HIS A 117 -14.08 1.54 0.43
C HIS A 117 -15.41 1.13 1.08
N ASN A 118 -16.42 1.98 0.93
CA ASN A 118 -17.77 1.70 1.46
C ASN A 118 -18.68 1.02 0.43
N ASN A 119 -18.28 0.97 -0.84
CA ASN A 119 -19.09 0.44 -1.94
C ASN A 119 -19.14 -1.09 -2.04
N ARG A 120 -18.26 -1.79 -1.31
CA ARG A 120 -18.18 -3.25 -1.27
C ARG A 120 -17.85 -3.70 0.14
N PRO A 121 -18.81 -3.66 1.08
CA PRO A 121 -18.57 -4.17 2.42
C PRO A 121 -18.40 -5.69 2.33
N ASN A 122 -17.16 -6.17 2.27
CA ASN A 122 -16.83 -7.59 2.51
C ASN A 122 -16.99 -7.96 3.99
N LYS A 123 -17.48 -7.04 4.83
CA LYS A 123 -17.68 -7.23 6.25
C LYS A 123 -19.09 -7.79 6.45
N THR A 124 -19.17 -9.01 6.95
CA THR A 124 -20.42 -9.62 7.42
C THR A 124 -21.09 -8.69 8.45
N PRO A 125 -22.40 -8.40 8.33
CA PRO A 125 -23.14 -7.60 9.30
C PRO A 125 -22.95 -8.13 10.72
N SER A 126 -22.93 -7.24 11.72
CA SER A 126 -22.76 -7.65 13.12
C SER A 126 -23.87 -8.58 13.60
N THR A 127 -25.10 -8.37 13.12
CA THR A 127 -26.26 -9.23 13.39
C THR A 127 -26.05 -10.65 12.90
N VAL A 128 -25.66 -10.82 11.63
CA VAL A 128 -25.35 -12.13 11.03
C VAL A 128 -24.18 -12.80 11.76
N ARG A 129 -23.13 -12.04 12.10
CA ARG A 129 -21.98 -12.57 12.85
C ARG A 129 -22.41 -13.08 14.24
N GLU A 130 -23.27 -12.35 14.91
CA GLU A 130 -23.75 -12.74 16.24
C GLU A 130 -24.66 -13.96 16.17
N TYR A 131 -25.54 -14.02 15.17
CA TYR A 131 -26.37 -15.18 14.91
C TYR A 131 -25.55 -16.45 14.62
N ILE A 132 -24.49 -16.33 13.81
CA ILE A 132 -23.54 -17.44 13.57
C ILE A 132 -22.87 -17.88 14.89
N LYS A 133 -22.46 -16.95 15.77
CA LYS A 133 -21.88 -17.33 17.07
C LYS A 133 -22.90 -18.05 17.94
N GLN A 134 -24.13 -17.53 18.04
CA GLN A 134 -25.19 -18.16 18.81
C GLN A 134 -25.49 -19.57 18.31
N HIS A 135 -25.49 -19.79 17.00
CA HIS A 135 -25.59 -21.13 16.42
C HIS A 135 -24.43 -22.04 16.86
N ILE A 136 -23.18 -21.55 16.82
CA ILE A 136 -22.00 -22.31 17.27
C ILE A 136 -22.08 -22.62 18.77
N GLU A 137 -22.59 -21.71 19.60
CA GLU A 137 -22.72 -21.88 21.05
C GLU A 137 -23.78 -22.90 21.46
N LYS A 138 -24.71 -23.28 20.56
CA LYS A 138 -25.67 -24.37 20.80
C LYS A 138 -25.00 -25.76 20.85
N PHE A 139 -23.82 -25.92 20.28
CA PHE A 139 -23.09 -27.19 20.34
C PHE A 139 -22.43 -27.38 21.70
N PRO A 140 -22.49 -28.60 22.28
CA PRO A 140 -21.78 -28.89 23.52
C PRO A 140 -20.27 -28.73 23.31
N ALA A 141 -19.64 -27.95 24.18
CA ALA A 141 -18.20 -27.72 24.17
C ALA A 141 -17.59 -28.27 25.46
N GLU A 142 -16.58 -29.12 25.31
CA GLU A 142 -15.95 -29.87 26.40
C GLU A 142 -14.53 -29.37 26.67
N GLU A 143 -14.11 -29.46 27.93
CA GLU A 143 -12.71 -29.24 28.28
C GLU A 143 -11.88 -30.45 27.86
N SER A 144 -10.71 -30.20 27.28
CA SER A 144 -9.84 -31.30 26.85
C SER A 144 -9.46 -32.18 28.06
N HIS A 145 -9.59 -33.50 27.90
CA HIS A 145 -9.26 -34.48 28.94
C HIS A 145 -7.82 -34.34 29.47
N TYR A 146 -6.87 -33.98 28.58
CA TYR A 146 -5.45 -33.90 28.89
C TYR A 146 -4.97 -32.58 29.49
N SER A 147 -5.79 -31.51 29.46
CA SER A 147 -5.34 -30.18 29.91
C SER A 147 -6.30 -29.46 30.86
N ARG A 148 -7.15 -30.23 31.55
CA ARG A 148 -8.11 -29.71 32.55
C ARG A 148 -7.45 -28.81 33.61
N THR A 149 -6.22 -29.11 34.01
CA THR A 149 -5.48 -28.33 35.03
C THR A 149 -4.73 -27.12 34.46
N SER A 150 -4.43 -27.08 33.16
CA SER A 150 -3.56 -26.07 32.54
C SER A 150 -4.25 -25.12 31.56
N ASN A 151 -5.45 -25.44 31.06
CA ASN A 151 -6.24 -24.60 30.15
C ASN A 151 -7.74 -24.61 30.50
N ILE A 152 -8.09 -24.21 31.73
CA ILE A 152 -9.48 -24.19 32.25
C ILE A 152 -10.42 -23.31 31.40
N TYR A 153 -9.90 -22.27 30.74
CA TYR A 153 -10.71 -21.33 29.94
C TYR A 153 -10.90 -21.74 28.47
N LYS A 154 -10.38 -22.90 28.02
CA LYS A 154 -10.51 -23.35 26.63
C LYS A 154 -11.44 -24.56 26.54
N LYS A 155 -12.50 -24.40 25.77
CA LYS A 155 -13.43 -25.47 25.42
C LYS A 155 -13.27 -25.84 23.95
N TYR A 156 -13.54 -27.10 23.66
CA TYR A 156 -13.41 -27.69 22.33
C TYR A 156 -14.75 -28.29 21.92
N LEU A 157 -15.12 -28.07 20.67
CA LEU A 157 -16.26 -28.77 20.08
C LEU A 157 -15.92 -30.25 19.88
N SER A 158 -16.96 -31.09 19.81
CA SER A 158 -16.79 -32.52 19.56
C SER A 158 -15.95 -32.78 18.30
N PRO A 159 -15.02 -33.76 18.31
CA PRO A 159 -14.23 -34.12 17.13
C PRO A 159 -15.08 -34.67 15.98
N LEU A 160 -16.32 -35.08 16.25
CA LEU A 160 -17.30 -35.53 15.24
C LEU A 160 -18.00 -34.35 14.55
N LEU A 161 -17.78 -33.13 15.02
CA LEU A 161 -18.35 -31.91 14.49
C LEU A 161 -17.36 -31.27 13.50
N SER A 162 -17.72 -31.24 12.22
CA SER A 162 -16.94 -30.54 11.19
C SER A 162 -17.58 -29.20 10.85
N VAL A 163 -16.79 -28.27 10.29
CA VAL A 163 -17.29 -26.98 9.80
C VAL A 163 -18.42 -27.18 8.79
N SER A 164 -18.28 -28.15 7.88
CA SER A 164 -19.32 -28.47 6.89
C SER A 164 -20.61 -28.96 7.55
N LYS A 165 -20.51 -29.76 8.62
CA LYS A 165 -21.68 -30.25 9.37
C LYS A 165 -22.37 -29.11 10.13
N MET A 166 -21.61 -28.26 10.81
CA MET A 166 -22.15 -27.06 11.47
C MET A 166 -22.84 -26.14 10.46
N HIS A 167 -22.23 -25.91 9.31
CA HIS A 167 -22.84 -25.09 8.26
C HIS A 167 -24.15 -25.69 7.73
N LYS A 168 -24.22 -27.02 7.56
CA LYS A 168 -25.47 -27.68 7.14
C LYS A 168 -26.58 -27.46 8.18
N LEU A 169 -26.27 -27.68 9.46
CA LEU A 169 -27.22 -27.46 10.56
C LEU A 169 -27.63 -25.99 10.69
N TYR A 170 -26.72 -25.05 10.40
CA TYR A 170 -27.01 -23.63 10.35
C TYR A 170 -28.04 -23.29 9.26
N LEU A 171 -27.89 -23.86 8.06
CA LEU A 171 -28.85 -23.68 6.96
C LEU A 171 -30.23 -24.27 7.28
N GLU A 172 -30.26 -25.44 7.93
CA GLU A 172 -31.49 -26.06 8.42
C GLU A 172 -32.20 -25.12 9.42
N GLN A 173 -31.47 -24.57 10.40
CA GLN A 173 -32.01 -23.60 11.35
C GLN A 173 -32.51 -22.31 10.68
N CYS A 174 -31.77 -21.76 9.72
CA CYS A 174 -32.22 -20.57 8.98
C CYS A 174 -33.53 -20.84 8.22
N SER A 175 -33.69 -22.04 7.67
CA SER A 175 -34.91 -22.45 6.95
C SER A 175 -36.10 -22.62 7.87
N GLU A 176 -35.89 -23.08 9.11
CA GLU A 176 -36.95 -23.23 10.12
C GLU A 176 -37.39 -21.89 10.72
N GLU A 177 -36.49 -20.91 10.78
CA GLU A 177 -36.74 -19.58 11.36
C GLU A 177 -37.16 -18.52 10.32
N ASP A 178 -37.41 -18.93 9.05
CA ASP A 178 -37.74 -18.05 7.91
C ASP A 178 -36.74 -16.88 7.74
N LEU A 179 -35.45 -17.14 8.00
CA LEU A 179 -34.37 -16.17 7.85
C LEU A 179 -33.73 -16.33 6.45
N ASP A 180 -34.30 -15.62 5.46
CA ASP A 180 -33.71 -15.43 4.12
C ASP A 180 -32.54 -14.43 4.11
#